data_AF-A0A067PDH7-F1
#
_entry.id   AF-A0A067PDH7-F1
#
_cell.length_a   1.000
_cell.length_b   1.000
_cell.length_c   1.000
_cell.angle_alpha   90.00
_cell.angle_beta   90.00
_cell.angle_gamma   90.00
#
_symmetry.space_group_name_H-M   'P 1'
#
loop_
_entity.id
_entity.type
_entity.pdbx_description
1 polymer ?
#
loop_
_entity_poly.entity_id
_entity_poly.type
_entity_poly.pdbx_seq_one_letter_code
_entity_poly.pdbx_strand_id
1 'polypeptide(L)'
;MSEDLSLLQSQAAQSLSSTTEEERYGCALLQTLQSQLEQYQTTGGEYLDVIFTHREMYIAHPQGHRCCARGFTDIARFLEMRPWRADRESDAEAVAAFRHEAIMVASSVWKW
;
A
#
# COMPACT_ATOMS: atom_id res chain seq x y z
N MET A 1 -32.06 -36.20 18.45
CA MET A 1 -30.82 -36.26 17.65
C MET A 1 -30.85 -35.15 16.61
N SER A 2 -30.78 -33.89 17.04
CA SER A 2 -30.92 -32.70 16.18
C SER A 2 -29.76 -31.71 16.30
N GLU A 3 -28.68 -32.11 16.98
CA GLU A 3 -27.56 -31.23 17.31
C GLU A 3 -26.49 -31.18 16.21
N ASP A 4 -26.53 -32.11 15.25
CA ASP A 4 -25.49 -32.28 14.21
C ASP A 4 -25.54 -31.23 13.09
N LEU A 5 -26.72 -30.65 12.78
CA LEU A 5 -26.82 -29.60 11.75
C LEU A 5 -26.23 -28.25 12.20
N SER A 6 -26.18 -27.99 13.50
CA SER A 6 -25.69 -26.73 14.05
C SER A 6 -24.16 -26.57 13.93
N LEU A 7 -23.44 -27.70 13.98
CA LEU A 7 -21.98 -27.75 13.88
C LEU A 7 -21.49 -27.49 12.46
N LEU A 8 -22.20 -28.00 11.44
CA LEU A 8 -21.84 -27.77 10.04
C LEU A 8 -22.08 -26.32 9.59
N GLN A 9 -23.15 -25.69 10.09
CA GLN A 9 -23.47 -24.30 9.75
C GLN A 9 -22.47 -23.30 10.38
N SER A 10 -21.91 -23.66 11.53
CA SER A 10 -20.90 -22.86 12.24
C SER A 10 -19.51 -22.90 11.57
N GLN A 11 -19.19 -23.95 10.80
CA GLN A 11 -17.92 -24.08 10.10
C GLN A 11 -17.89 -23.29 8.78
N ALA A 12 -19.02 -23.19 8.07
CA ALA A 12 -19.13 -22.40 6.85
C ALA A 12 -18.95 -20.88 7.11
N ALA A 13 -19.38 -20.40 8.28
CA ALA A 13 -19.22 -19.01 8.70
C ALA A 13 -17.78 -18.66 9.13
N GLN A 14 -16.98 -19.65 9.56
CA GLN A 14 -15.59 -19.42 9.98
C GLN A 14 -14.64 -19.23 8.79
N SER A 15 -14.96 -19.76 7.61
CA SER A 15 -14.16 -19.51 6.39
C SER A 15 -14.31 -18.09 5.81
N LEU A 16 -15.27 -17.30 6.29
CA LEU A 16 -15.50 -15.92 5.85
C LEU A 16 -15.09 -14.87 6.90
N SER A 17 -14.56 -15.33 8.03
CA SER A 17 -14.05 -14.47 9.10
C SER A 17 -12.52 -14.52 9.19
N SER A 18 -11.82 -14.58 8.06
CA SER A 18 -10.51 -13.94 8.03
C SER A 18 -10.79 -12.46 8.22
N THR A 19 -10.60 -11.99 9.45
CA THR A 19 -10.38 -10.58 9.74
C THR A 19 -9.59 -10.02 8.57
N THR A 20 -10.18 -9.11 7.80
CA THR A 20 -9.51 -8.43 6.71
C THR A 20 -8.43 -7.58 7.36
N GLU A 21 -7.29 -8.19 7.71
CA GLU A 21 -6.05 -7.45 7.73
C GLU A 21 -5.98 -6.83 6.35
N GLU A 22 -6.16 -5.50 6.28
CA GLU A 22 -6.07 -4.78 5.02
C GLU A 22 -4.78 -5.22 4.34
N GLU A 23 -4.92 -5.93 3.22
CA GLU A 23 -3.80 -6.54 2.56
C GLU A 23 -2.92 -5.43 2.00
N ARG A 24 -1.77 -5.18 2.64
CA ARG A 24 -0.84 -4.11 2.26
C ARG A 24 0.22 -4.64 1.30
N TYR A 25 0.36 -3.99 0.16
CA TYR A 25 1.30 -4.40 -0.89
C TYR A 25 2.56 -3.55 -0.91
N GLY A 26 3.64 -4.12 -1.45
CA GLY A 26 4.94 -3.46 -1.56
C GLY A 26 5.95 -3.96 -0.54
N CYS A 27 7.12 -3.32 -0.51
CA CYS A 27 8.16 -3.63 0.46
C CYS A 27 7.76 -3.15 1.86
N ALA A 28 8.50 -3.58 2.89
CA ALA A 28 8.22 -3.23 4.28
C ALA A 28 8.04 -1.71 4.49
N LEU A 29 8.88 -0.88 3.84
CA LEU A 29 8.75 0.59 3.89
C LEU A 29 7.36 1.06 3.43
N LEU A 30 6.86 0.56 2.29
CA LEU A 30 5.55 0.96 1.76
C LEU A 30 4.40 0.40 2.60
N GLN A 31 4.56 -0.78 3.18
CA GLN A 31 3.57 -1.37 4.08
C GLN A 31 3.47 -0.56 5.38
N THR A 32 4.61 -0.11 5.93
CA THR A 32 4.64 0.80 7.08
C THR A 32 3.97 2.13 6.74
N LEU A 33 4.29 2.73 5.60
CA LEU A 33 3.63 3.97 5.16
C LEU A 33 2.11 3.78 5.06
N GLN A 34 1.65 2.69 4.44
CA GLN A 34 0.22 2.37 4.33
C GLN A 34 -0.50 2.31 5.69
N SER A 35 0.16 1.81 6.73
CA SER A 35 -0.41 1.77 8.09
C SER A 35 -0.56 3.15 8.75
N GLN A 36 0.06 4.20 8.18
CA GLN A 36 0.12 5.55 8.75
C GLN A 36 -0.50 6.61 7.83
N LEU A 37 -1.10 6.21 6.71
CA LEU A 37 -1.57 7.11 5.65
C LEU A 37 -2.59 8.16 6.11
N GLU A 38 -3.43 7.82 7.09
CA GLU A 38 -4.41 8.76 7.65
C GLU A 38 -3.77 10.01 8.26
N GLN A 39 -2.60 9.83 8.88
CA GLN A 39 -1.85 10.88 9.58
C GLN A 39 -0.67 11.40 8.75
N TYR A 40 -0.41 10.78 7.61
CA TYR A 40 0.74 11.06 6.78
C TYR A 40 0.73 12.50 6.23
N GLN A 41 1.83 13.22 6.42
CA GLN A 41 1.99 14.58 5.93
C GLN A 41 2.67 14.55 4.56
N THR A 42 2.12 15.29 3.61
CA THR A 42 2.67 15.43 2.26
C THR A 42 3.33 16.79 2.06
N THR A 43 2.90 17.79 2.83
CA THR A 43 3.52 19.12 2.87
C THR A 43 4.93 19.03 3.44
N GLY A 44 5.87 19.79 2.87
CA GLY A 44 7.27 19.76 3.29
C GLY A 44 8.12 18.67 2.62
N GLY A 45 7.52 17.83 1.76
CA GLY A 45 8.25 16.91 0.90
C GLY A 45 8.60 15.56 1.55
N GLU A 46 8.02 15.19 2.70
CA GLU A 46 8.32 13.91 3.38
C GLU A 46 8.03 12.66 2.52
N TYR A 47 7.18 12.78 1.49
CA TYR A 47 6.95 11.73 0.50
C TYR A 47 8.15 11.47 -0.41
N LEU A 48 9.05 12.45 -0.58
CA LEU A 48 10.28 12.29 -1.33
C LEU A 48 11.26 11.36 -0.60
N ASP A 49 11.34 11.45 0.74
CA ASP A 49 12.21 10.58 1.53
C ASP A 49 11.80 9.10 1.40
N VAL A 50 10.49 8.83 1.38
CA VAL A 50 9.97 7.48 1.12
C VAL A 50 10.36 7.00 -0.28
N ILE A 51 10.24 7.87 -1.29
CA ILE A 51 10.58 7.54 -2.68
C ILE A 51 12.08 7.26 -2.82
N PHE A 52 12.94 8.12 -2.27
CA PHE A 52 14.39 7.95 -2.35
C PHE A 52 14.85 6.71 -1.58
N THR A 53 14.34 6.50 -0.36
CA THR A 53 14.64 5.30 0.43
C THR A 53 14.18 4.04 -0.31
N HIS A 54 12.98 4.05 -0.91
CA HIS A 54 12.52 2.93 -1.74
C HIS A 54 13.48 2.65 -2.90
N ARG A 55 13.93 3.68 -3.62
CA ARG A 55 14.85 3.54 -4.76
C ARG A 55 16.20 2.97 -4.33
N GLU A 56 16.75 3.41 -3.21
CA GLU A 56 18.00 2.86 -2.66
C GLU A 56 17.86 1.37 -2.34
N MET A 57 16.79 0.98 -1.64
CA MET A 57 16.50 -0.43 -1.34
C MET A 57 16.26 -1.24 -2.61
N TYR A 58 15.56 -0.66 -3.59
CA TYR A 58 15.27 -1.30 -4.87
C TYR A 58 16.56 -1.60 -5.65
N ILE A 59 17.51 -0.66 -5.69
CA ILE A 59 18.80 -0.86 -6.35
C ILE A 59 19.60 -1.97 -5.66
N ALA A 60 19.57 -2.02 -4.32
CA ALA A 60 20.29 -3.04 -3.56
C ALA A 60 19.67 -4.45 -3.72
N HIS A 61 18.34 -4.55 -3.81
CA HIS A 61 17.65 -5.85 -3.91
C HIS A 61 16.33 -5.76 -4.73
N PRO A 62 16.39 -5.74 -6.07
CA PRO A 62 15.19 -5.58 -6.91
C PRO A 62 14.14 -6.67 -6.73
N GLN A 63 14.57 -7.89 -6.39
CA GLN A 63 13.69 -9.06 -6.27
C GLN A 63 12.69 -8.94 -5.11
N GLY A 64 13.04 -8.18 -4.06
CA GLY A 64 12.16 -7.91 -2.92
C GLY A 64 11.03 -6.92 -3.20
N HIS A 65 10.99 -6.33 -4.41
CA HIS A 65 10.11 -5.20 -4.72
C HIS A 65 9.03 -5.53 -5.77
N ARG A 66 8.75 -6.81 -6.03
CA ARG A 66 7.76 -7.28 -7.04
C ARG A 66 6.35 -6.70 -6.84
N CYS A 67 5.96 -6.42 -5.59
CA CYS A 67 4.65 -5.87 -5.25
C CYS A 67 4.66 -4.33 -5.08
N CYS A 68 5.80 -3.66 -5.24
CA CYS A 68 5.89 -2.21 -4.96
C CYS A 68 5.11 -1.35 -5.95
N ALA A 69 4.96 -1.79 -7.20
CA ALA A 69 4.10 -1.08 -8.16
C ALA A 69 2.65 -0.97 -7.66
N ARG A 70 2.11 -2.06 -7.07
CA ARG A 70 0.78 -2.07 -6.45
C ARG A 70 0.75 -1.22 -5.19
N GLY A 71 1.72 -1.40 -4.29
CA GLY A 71 1.82 -0.60 -3.06
C GLY A 71 1.82 0.91 -3.32
N PHE A 72 2.61 1.38 -4.28
CA PHE A 72 2.59 2.79 -4.67
C PHE A 72 1.26 3.24 -5.28
N THR A 73 0.62 2.39 -6.08
CA THR A 73 -0.71 2.68 -6.65
C THR A 73 -1.76 2.83 -5.55
N ASP A 74 -1.72 1.95 -4.54
CA ASP A 74 -2.66 1.97 -3.42
C ASP A 74 -2.45 3.22 -2.54
N ILE A 75 -1.19 3.59 -2.26
CA ILE A 75 -0.84 4.84 -1.58
C ILE A 75 -1.36 6.06 -2.35
N ALA A 76 -1.09 6.13 -3.65
CA ALA A 76 -1.52 7.25 -4.49
C ALA A 76 -3.05 7.37 -4.52
N ARG A 77 -3.76 6.24 -4.65
CA ARG A 77 -5.23 6.22 -4.62
C ARG A 77 -5.76 6.71 -3.27
N PHE A 78 -5.15 6.29 -2.16
CA PHE A 78 -5.57 6.75 -0.84
C PHE A 78 -5.45 8.28 -0.71
N LEU A 79 -4.28 8.83 -1.08
CA LEU A 79 -4.04 10.28 -1.01
C LEU A 79 -4.97 11.07 -1.93
N GLU A 80 -5.27 10.54 -3.13
CA GLU A 80 -6.19 11.16 -4.08
C GLU A 80 -7.63 11.24 -3.57
N MET A 81 -8.08 10.25 -2.79
CA MET A 81 -9.43 10.22 -2.20
C MET A 81 -9.51 10.93 -0.85
N ARG A 82 -8.38 11.40 -0.32
CA ARG A 82 -8.32 11.98 1.02
C ARG A 82 -9.07 13.32 1.05
N PRO A 83 -9.83 13.62 2.11
CA PRO A 83 -10.48 14.92 2.24
C PRO A 83 -9.46 16.05 2.26
N TRP A 84 -9.78 17.13 1.57
CA TRP A 84 -8.96 18.33 1.53
C TRP A 84 -8.74 18.89 2.95
N ARG A 85 -7.51 19.34 3.21
CA ARG A 85 -7.11 20.06 4.42
C ARG A 85 -5.94 20.98 4.07
N ALA A 86 -5.84 22.13 4.74
CA ALA A 86 -4.83 23.15 4.46
C ALA A 86 -3.36 22.71 4.69
N ASP A 87 -3.12 21.74 5.57
CA ASP A 87 -1.80 21.14 5.82
C ASP A 87 -1.47 19.99 4.84
N ARG A 88 -2.30 19.77 3.81
CA ARG A 88 -2.22 18.67 2.83
C ARG A 88 -2.23 19.15 1.38
N GLU A 89 -1.82 20.39 1.14
CA GLU A 89 -1.82 21.00 -0.20
C GLU A 89 -0.96 20.24 -1.21
N SER A 90 0.08 19.54 -0.74
CA SER A 90 0.96 18.71 -1.57
C SER A 90 0.44 17.31 -1.88
N ASP A 91 -0.81 16.95 -1.50
CA ASP A 91 -1.37 15.62 -1.82
C ASP A 91 -1.36 15.36 -3.34
N ALA A 92 -1.66 16.37 -4.17
CA ALA A 92 -1.63 16.22 -5.62
C ALA A 92 -0.22 15.92 -6.16
N GLU A 93 0.81 16.58 -5.64
CA GLU A 93 2.21 16.33 -6.01
C GLU A 93 2.67 14.95 -5.53
N ALA A 94 2.34 14.58 -4.30
CA ALA A 94 2.65 13.26 -3.77
C ALA A 94 1.97 12.14 -4.57
N VAL A 95 0.70 12.31 -4.95
CA VAL A 95 -0.04 11.38 -5.81
C VAL A 95 0.66 11.19 -7.15
N ALA A 96 1.04 12.30 -7.81
CA ALA A 96 1.76 12.24 -9.09
C ALA A 96 3.11 11.51 -8.94
N ALA A 97 3.85 11.81 -7.87
CA ALA A 97 5.14 11.19 -7.60
C ALA A 97 5.02 9.67 -7.33
N PHE A 98 4.08 9.24 -6.50
CA PHE A 98 3.85 7.82 -6.24
C PHE A 98 3.35 7.06 -7.48
N ARG A 99 2.49 7.68 -8.30
CA ARG A 99 2.09 7.08 -9.59
C ARG A 99 3.28 6.92 -10.54
N HIS A 100 4.19 7.89 -10.57
CA HIS A 100 5.42 7.78 -11.35
C HIS A 100 6.29 6.61 -10.86
N GLU A 101 6.49 6.47 -9.55
CA GLU A 101 7.23 5.33 -8.99
C GLU A 101 6.58 3.98 -9.31
N ALA A 102 5.24 3.90 -9.25
CA ALA A 102 4.52 2.69 -9.62
C ALA A 102 4.83 2.25 -11.06
N ILE A 103 4.84 3.20 -12.00
CA ILE A 103 5.16 2.96 -13.41
C ILE A 103 6.63 2.53 -13.57
N MET A 104 7.55 3.21 -12.88
CA MET A 104 8.98 2.88 -12.93
C MET A 104 9.24 1.46 -12.43
N VAL A 105 8.67 1.09 -11.29
CA VAL A 105 8.79 -0.28 -10.76
C VAL A 105 8.18 -1.29 -11.73
N ALA A 106 6.96 -1.07 -12.22
CA ALA A 106 6.27 -2.00 -13.12
C ALA A 106 7.03 -2.21 -14.44
N SER A 107 7.65 -1.15 -14.96
CA SER A 107 8.46 -1.20 -16.19
C SER A 107 9.81 -1.92 -15.99
N SER A 108 10.28 -1.99 -14.74
CA SER A 108 11.57 -2.58 -14.37
C SER A 108 11.50 -4.10 -14.11
N VAL A 109 10.30 -4.65 -13.86
CA VAL A 109 10.08 -6.09 -13.59
C VAL A 109 10.55 -6.99 -14.75
N TRP A 110 10.74 -6.44 -15.95
CA TRP A 110 11.10 -7.19 -17.17
C TRP A 110 12.59 -7.11 -17.57
N LYS A 111 13.44 -6.46 -16.76
CA LYS A 111 14.82 -6.11 -17.17
C LYS A 111 15.95 -6.81 -16.39
N TRP A 112 15.65 -7.83 -15.58
CA TRP A 112 16.66 -8.58 -14.83
C TRP A 112 16.56 -10.08 -15.05
#